data_AF-A0A6J7EBD3-F1
#
_entry.id   AF-A0A6J7EBD3-F1
#
_cell.length_a   1.000
_cell.length_b   1.000
_cell.length_c   1.000
_cell.angle_alpha   90.00
_cell.angle_beta   90.00
_cell.angle_gamma   90.00
#
_symmetry.space_group_name_H-M   'P 1'
#
loop_
_entity.id
_entity.type
_entity.pdbx_description
1 polymer ?
#
loop_
_entity_poly.entity_id
_entity_poly.type
_entity_poly.pdbx_seq_one_letter_code
_entity_poly.pdbx_strand_id
1 'polypeptide(L)'
;MARTLDETRRWMQLGTALISNAFKGLDDTNFAAEIELPGWTRGHLVAHLSANADAIGNLVHWAATGEPTPMYASQGQRNGEINAGSQKPGHRSRSGSIAQRRNSPK
;
A
#
# COMPACT_ATOMS: atom_id res chain seq x y z
N MET A 1 -0.96 -29.19 4.08
CA MET A 1 -2.28 -28.76 4.62
C MET A 1 -2.55 -27.35 4.16
N ALA A 2 -3.79 -27.03 3.75
CA ALA A 2 -4.16 -25.65 3.43
C ALA A 2 -4.21 -24.81 4.71
N ARG A 3 -3.74 -23.56 4.66
CA ARG A 3 -3.85 -22.64 5.81
C ARG A 3 -5.32 -22.28 6.03
N THR A 4 -5.73 -22.19 7.28
CA THR A 4 -7.06 -21.71 7.67
C THR A 4 -7.17 -20.19 7.51
N LEU A 5 -8.41 -19.69 7.50
CA LEU A 5 -8.68 -18.25 7.47
C LEU A 5 -8.13 -17.55 8.72
N ASP A 6 -8.23 -18.19 9.89
CA ASP A 6 -7.76 -17.62 11.15
C ASP A 6 -6.24 -17.54 11.22
N GLU A 7 -5.54 -18.58 10.75
CA GLU A 7 -4.07 -18.54 10.61
C GLU A 7 -3.65 -17.44 9.64
N THR A 8 -4.33 -17.31 8.50
CA THR A 8 -4.05 -16.28 7.51
C THR A 8 -4.25 -14.88 8.09
N ARG A 9 -5.36 -14.64 8.81
CA ARG A 9 -5.63 -13.35 9.48
C ARG A 9 -4.58 -13.03 10.55
N ARG A 10 -4.21 -14.01 11.37
CA ARG A 10 -3.16 -13.84 12.38
C ARG A 10 -1.84 -13.42 11.73
N TRP A 11 -1.46 -14.06 10.62
CA TRP A 11 -0.22 -13.73 9.90
C TRP A 11 -0.26 -12.32 9.30
N MET A 12 -1.39 -11.93 8.70
CA MET A 12 -1.57 -10.56 8.19
C MET A 12 -1.44 -9.52 9.31
N GLN A 13 -2.15 -9.72 10.42
CA GLN A 13 -2.11 -8.79 11.57
C GLN A 13 -0.69 -8.67 12.16
N LEU A 14 0.00 -9.79 12.32
CA LEU A 14 1.38 -9.80 12.81
C LEU A 14 2.31 -9.05 11.84
N GLY A 15 2.22 -9.34 10.54
CA GLY A 15 3.03 -8.68 9.52
C GLY A 15 2.79 -7.16 9.47
N THR A 16 1.53 -6.74 9.52
CA THR A 16 1.15 -5.32 9.60
C THR A 16 1.72 -4.67 10.87
N ALA A 17 1.63 -5.32 12.03
CA ALA A 17 2.19 -4.78 13.27
C ALA A 17 3.72 -4.65 13.21
N LEU A 18 4.41 -5.67 12.69
CA LEU A 18 5.88 -5.65 12.54
C LEU A 18 6.33 -4.49 11.66
N ILE A 19 5.72 -4.32 10.50
CA ILE A 19 6.12 -3.28 9.56
C ILE A 19 5.74 -1.88 10.05
N SER A 20 4.55 -1.71 10.64
CA SER A 20 4.15 -0.44 11.26
C SER A 20 5.08 -0.04 12.41
N ASN A 21 5.54 -1.01 13.21
CA ASN A 21 6.50 -0.75 14.28
C ASN A 21 7.89 -0.38 13.73
N ALA A 22 8.34 -1.00 12.64
CA ALA A 22 9.62 -0.70 12.01
C ALA A 22 9.71 0.75 11.48
N PHE A 23 8.57 1.37 11.15
CA PHE A 23 8.53 2.76 10.68
C PHE A 23 8.34 3.80 11.80
N LYS A 24 8.11 3.38 13.05
CA LYS A 24 7.94 4.32 14.17
C LYS A 24 9.23 5.07 14.44
N GLY A 25 9.14 6.39 14.52
CA GLY A 25 10.27 7.26 14.86
C GLY A 25 11.25 7.50 13.71
N LEU A 26 10.95 7.02 12.49
CA LEU A 26 11.72 7.40 11.30
C LEU A 26 11.40 8.85 10.90
N ASP A 27 12.45 9.61 10.61
CA ASP A 27 12.34 10.94 10.03
C ASP A 27 12.44 10.91 8.49
N ASP A 28 12.28 12.07 7.85
CA ASP A 28 12.31 12.19 6.39
C ASP A 28 13.67 11.78 5.81
N THR A 29 14.78 11.96 6.54
CA THR A 29 16.11 11.47 6.11
C THR A 29 16.17 9.95 6.12
N ASN A 30 15.58 9.30 7.13
CA ASN A 30 15.48 7.84 7.17
C ASN A 30 14.62 7.29 6.02
N PHE A 31 13.53 7.98 5.66
CA PHE A 31 12.67 7.61 4.54
C PHE A 31 13.35 7.82 3.18
N ALA A 32 14.22 8.81 3.05
CA ALA A 32 14.99 9.06 1.83
C ALA A 32 16.13 8.07 1.58
N ALA A 33 16.57 7.32 2.60
CA ALA A 33 17.67 6.37 2.46
C ALA A 33 17.28 5.13 1.62
N GLU A 34 18.23 4.70 0.79
CA GLU A 34 18.13 3.54 -0.09
C GLU A 34 17.99 2.22 0.70
N ILE A 35 17.37 1.23 0.05
CA ILE A 35 17.22 -0.13 0.56
C ILE A 35 17.80 -1.13 -0.44
N GLU A 36 17.82 -2.41 -0.08
CA GLU A 36 18.37 -3.49 -0.92
C GLU A 36 17.65 -3.70 -2.26
N LEU A 37 16.47 -3.07 -2.44
CA LEU A 37 15.79 -3.00 -3.72
C LEU A 37 16.38 -1.84 -4.54
N PRO A 38 17.10 -2.11 -5.65
CA PRO A 38 17.77 -1.06 -6.41
C PRO A 38 16.81 0.03 -6.88
N GLY A 39 17.19 1.29 -6.65
CA GLY A 39 16.37 2.46 -6.98
C GLY A 39 15.20 2.72 -6.03
N TRP A 40 15.06 1.95 -4.94
CA TRP A 40 14.05 2.19 -3.92
C TRP A 40 14.66 2.77 -2.65
N THR A 41 13.92 3.70 -2.07
CA THR A 41 14.14 4.19 -0.71
C THR A 41 13.16 3.53 0.25
N ARG A 42 13.36 3.70 1.57
CA ARG A 42 12.34 3.30 2.56
C ARG A 42 10.99 3.97 2.28
N GLY A 43 10.99 5.22 1.80
CA GLY A 43 9.80 5.93 1.35
C GLY A 43 9.05 5.21 0.23
N HIS A 44 9.77 4.64 -0.75
CA HIS A 44 9.15 3.83 -1.82
C HIS A 44 8.50 2.56 -1.26
N LEU A 45 9.15 1.90 -0.30
CA LEU A 45 8.58 0.71 0.35
C LEU A 45 7.28 1.05 1.09
N VAL A 46 7.26 2.13 1.87
CA VAL A 46 6.04 2.56 2.59
C VAL A 46 4.93 2.96 1.63
N ALA A 47 5.25 3.74 0.59
CA ALA A 47 4.30 4.13 -0.44
C ALA A 47 3.69 2.90 -1.14
N HIS A 48 4.52 1.90 -1.44
CA HIS A 48 4.06 0.66 -2.04
C HIS A 48 3.13 -0.12 -1.12
N LEU A 49 3.47 -0.27 0.16
CA LEU A 49 2.63 -1.00 1.13
C LEU A 49 1.27 -0.33 1.30
N SER A 50 1.23 1.01 1.41
CA SER A 50 -0.04 1.74 1.45
C SER A 50 -0.86 1.53 0.18
N ALA A 51 -0.25 1.73 -0.99
CA ALA A 51 -0.95 1.56 -2.28
C ALA A 51 -1.40 0.10 -2.50
N ASN A 52 -0.66 -0.88 -1.99
CA ASN A 52 -1.03 -2.29 -2.04
C ASN A 52 -2.23 -2.60 -1.13
N ALA A 53 -2.26 -2.05 0.09
CA ALA A 53 -3.40 -2.22 0.99
C ALA A 53 -4.69 -1.70 0.35
N ASP A 54 -4.64 -0.51 -0.26
CA ASP A 54 -5.82 0.05 -0.94
C ASP A 54 -6.23 -0.77 -2.17
N ALA A 55 -5.25 -1.30 -2.92
CA ALA A 55 -5.48 -2.14 -4.09
C ALA A 55 -6.08 -3.51 -3.73
N ILE A 56 -5.69 -4.10 -2.60
CA ILE A 56 -6.37 -5.29 -2.06
C ILE A 56 -7.81 -4.95 -1.68
N GLY A 57 -8.05 -3.75 -1.14
CA GLY A 57 -9.39 -3.24 -0.87
C GLY A 57 -10.31 -3.23 -2.12
N ASN A 58 -9.77 -2.92 -3.31
CA ASN A 58 -10.50 -3.03 -4.58
C ASN A 58 -10.99 -4.46 -4.84
N LEU A 59 -10.12 -5.45 -4.62
CA LEU A 59 -10.49 -6.85 -4.81
C LEU A 59 -11.51 -7.32 -3.77
N VAL A 60 -11.39 -6.88 -2.52
CA VAL A 60 -12.38 -7.18 -1.47
C VAL A 60 -13.73 -6.58 -1.84
N HIS A 61 -13.75 -5.35 -2.37
CA HIS A 61 -14.98 -4.73 -2.86
C HIS A 61 -15.59 -5.52 -4.01
N TRP A 62 -14.81 -5.83 -5.05
CA TRP A 62 -15.28 -6.63 -6.17
C TRP A 62 -15.84 -7.98 -5.69
N ALA A 63 -15.12 -8.70 -4.82
CA ALA A 63 -15.60 -9.97 -4.27
C ALA A 63 -16.94 -9.82 -3.51
N ALA A 64 -17.16 -8.71 -2.83
CA ALA A 64 -18.38 -8.46 -2.05
C ALA A 64 -19.58 -7.98 -2.89
N THR A 65 -19.35 -7.24 -3.98
CA THR A 65 -20.41 -6.60 -4.77
C THR A 65 -20.65 -7.23 -6.13
N GLY A 66 -19.67 -7.96 -6.67
CA GLY A 66 -19.64 -8.39 -8.06
C GLY A 66 -19.24 -7.28 -9.05
N GLU A 67 -19.04 -6.04 -8.60
CA GLU A 67 -18.64 -4.91 -9.46
C GLU A 67 -17.13 -4.97 -9.77
N PRO A 68 -16.70 -5.17 -11.03
CA PRO A 68 -15.29 -5.31 -11.36
C PRO A 68 -14.45 -4.10 -10.96
N THR A 69 -13.53 -4.31 -10.03
CA THR A 69 -12.65 -3.27 -9.50
C THR A 69 -11.23 -3.84 -9.41
N PRO A 70 -10.39 -3.66 -10.46
CA PRO A 70 -9.05 -4.21 -10.47
C PRO A 70 -8.15 -3.55 -9.41
N MET A 71 -7.09 -4.25 -8.98
CA MET A 71 -6.11 -3.73 -8.03
C MET A 71 -5.51 -2.38 -8.48
N TYR A 72 -5.11 -2.32 -9.74
CA TYR A 72 -4.55 -1.14 -10.40
C TYR A 72 -5.17 -1.03 -11.80
N ALA A 73 -5.35 0.19 -12.32
CA ALA A 73 -5.81 0.36 -13.70
C ALA A 73 -4.70 0.07 -14.72
N SER A 74 -3.42 0.28 -14.34
CA SER A 74 -2.26 -0.09 -15.14
C SER A 74 -0.98 -0.17 -14.31
N GLN A 75 0.06 -0.77 -14.88
CA GLN A 75 1.40 -0.77 -14.29
C GLN A 75 1.98 0.65 -14.18
N GLY A 76 1.71 1.51 -15.17
CA GLY A 76 2.14 2.91 -15.16
C GLY A 76 1.50 3.70 -14.02
N GLN A 77 0.20 3.51 -13.79
CA GLN A 77 -0.50 4.13 -12.65
C GLN A 77 0.13 3.67 -11.32
N ARG A 78 0.29 2.36 -11.14
CA ARG A 78 0.90 1.78 -9.94
C ARG A 78 2.27 2.40 -9.65
N ASN A 79 3.14 2.45 -10.65
CA ASN A 79 4.50 2.96 -10.48
C ASN A 79 4.51 4.47 -10.20
N GLY A 80 3.64 5.24 -10.88
CA GLY A 80 3.49 6.68 -10.64
C GLY A 80 3.01 7.00 -9.22
N GLU A 81 2.04 6.24 -8.70
CA GLU A 81 1.54 6.40 -7.34
C GLU A 81 2.60 6.05 -6.28
N ILE A 82 3.40 5.00 -6.50
CA ILE A 82 4.52 4.65 -5.61
C ILE A 82 5.56 5.78 -5.60
N ASN A 83 5.97 6.28 -6.77
CA ASN A 83 6.97 7.34 -6.88
C ASN A 83 6.47 8.67 -6.29
N ALA A 84 5.21 9.02 -6.50
CA ALA A 84 4.62 10.22 -5.89
C ALA A 84 4.47 10.06 -4.36
N GLY A 85 4.10 8.87 -3.90
CA GLY A 85 3.97 8.55 -2.48
C GLY A 85 5.31 8.56 -1.74
N SER A 86 6.40 8.16 -2.40
CA SER A 86 7.72 8.11 -1.77
C SER A 86 8.30 9.48 -1.43
N GLN A 87 7.78 10.55 -2.03
CA GLN A 87 8.21 11.94 -1.81
C GLN A 87 7.38 12.67 -0.75
N LYS A 88 6.35 12.03 -0.20
CA LYS A 88 5.54 12.62 0.87
C LYS A 88 6.31 12.52 2.20
N PRO A 89 6.13 13.48 3.13
CA PRO A 89 6.65 13.35 4.49
C PRO A 89 6.22 12.02 5.11
N GLY A 90 7.13 11.35 5.83
CA GLY A 90 7.01 9.95 6.22
C GLY A 90 5.72 9.55 6.96
N HIS A 91 5.05 10.50 7.62
CA HIS A 91 3.79 10.29 8.34
C HIS A 91 2.52 10.48 7.50
N ARG A 92 2.65 10.87 6.22
CA ARG A 92 1.53 11.27 5.34
C ARG A 92 1.47 10.51 4.01
N SER A 93 2.02 9.31 3.96
CA SER A 93 1.76 8.38 2.85
C SER A 93 0.39 7.72 3.03
N ARG A 94 -0.67 8.49 2.77
CA ARG A 94 -1.96 7.92 2.37
C ARG A 94 -1.95 7.82 0.86
N SER A 95 -1.98 6.61 0.35
CA SER A 95 -2.49 6.33 -0.99
C SER A 95 -4.02 6.33 -0.94
N GLY A 96 -4.66 6.59 -2.07
CA GLY A 96 -6.11 6.68 -2.15
C GLY A 96 -6.67 5.54 -3.00
N SER A 97 -7.43 4.64 -2.39
CA SER A 97 -8.31 3.70 -3.07
C SER A 97 -9.26 3.11 -2.00
N ILE A 98 -10.55 2.86 -2.25
CA ILE A 98 -11.11 1.73 -3.02
C ILE A 98 -12.09 2.17 -4.13
N ALA A 99 -12.51 3.41 -4.04
CA ALA A 99 -13.42 4.08 -4.97
C ALA A 99 -13.12 5.58 -4.95
N GLN A 100 -11.88 5.97 -4.60
CA GLN A 100 -11.48 7.37 -4.43
C GLN A 100 -11.29 8.12 -5.76
N ARG A 101 -11.84 7.54 -6.82
CA ARG A 101 -12.12 8.17 -8.11
C ARG A 101 -13.54 7.93 -8.63
N ARG A 102 -14.42 7.19 -7.94
CA ARG A 102 -15.81 7.07 -8.44
C ARG A 102 -16.56 8.42 -8.43
N ASN A 103 -16.00 9.48 -7.82
CA ASN A 103 -16.70 10.71 -7.42
C ASN A 103 -15.85 12.01 -7.50
N SER A 104 -15.03 12.23 -8.52
CA SER A 104 -14.53 13.59 -8.80
C SER A 104 -15.51 14.33 -9.72
N PRO A 105 -16.25 15.37 -9.28
CA PRO A 105 -16.72 16.38 -10.22
C PRO A 105 -15.50 17.12 -10.81
N LYS A 106 -15.67 17.67 -12.02
CA LYS A 106 -14.71 18.58 -12.67
C LYS A 106 -14.35 19.75 -11.77
#